data_AF-A0A1B1EVV6-F1
#
_entry.id   AF-A0A1B1EVV6-F1
#
_cell.length_a   1.000
_cell.length_b   1.000
_cell.length_c   1.000
_cell.angle_alpha   90.00
_cell.angle_beta   90.00
_cell.angle_gamma   90.00
#
_symmetry.space_group_name_H-M   'P 1'
#
loop_
_entity.id
_entity.type
_entity.pdbx_description
1 polymer ?
#
loop_
_entity_poly.entity_id
_entity_poly.type
_entity_poly.pdbx_seq_one_letter_code
_entity_poly.pdbx_strand_id
1 'polypeptide(L)'
;MPRSAKPKSSLYSPYDKEENNNRNFEIPFIFQDYNHSSSSKVKNTFEESFDTLINRLTTNPPYKLTLTVDELLAPSKKNLGSRSRPKSIPPRPQNVFILFKKDLTARLKLEPSNKDLSISRISSLAKVIWANLSNEARQFFEILYLACIEKHKSLYPGYRYTPKKKPQPEENKSRSKNLS
;
A
#
# COMPACT_ATOMS: atom_id res chain seq x y z
N MET A 1 0.73 38.15 -7.48
CA MET A 1 -0.20 37.15 -8.07
C MET A 1 -0.78 36.29 -6.95
N PRO A 2 -2.09 36.31 -6.67
CA PRO A 2 -2.69 35.42 -5.69
C PRO A 2 -2.86 34.01 -6.28
N ARG A 3 -2.50 32.97 -5.52
CA ARG A 3 -2.65 31.56 -5.90
C ARG A 3 -4.10 31.12 -5.71
N SER A 4 -4.73 30.67 -6.80
CA SER A 4 -6.06 30.07 -6.78
C SER A 4 -6.12 28.81 -5.90
N ALA A 5 -7.14 28.73 -5.04
CA ALA A 5 -7.41 27.58 -4.18
C ALA A 5 -7.92 26.39 -5.02
N LYS A 6 -7.40 25.18 -4.75
CA LYS A 6 -7.93 23.94 -5.33
C LYS A 6 -9.14 23.44 -4.52
N PRO A 7 -10.17 22.88 -5.18
CA PRO A 7 -11.37 22.39 -4.51
C PRO A 7 -11.09 21.14 -3.64
N LYS A 8 -11.87 21.02 -2.56
CA LYS A 8 -11.81 19.94 -1.56
C LYS A 8 -12.30 18.63 -2.19
N SER A 9 -11.41 17.63 -2.30
CA SER A 9 -11.80 16.28 -2.73
C SER A 9 -12.57 15.56 -1.63
N SER A 10 -13.75 15.06 -2.00
CA SER A 10 -14.69 14.28 -1.22
C SER A 10 -14.05 13.08 -0.48
N LEU A 11 -14.60 12.78 0.70
CA LEU A 11 -14.15 11.76 1.64
C LEU A 11 -14.34 10.34 1.06
N TYR A 12 -13.24 9.62 0.82
CA TYR A 12 -13.25 8.17 0.65
C TYR A 12 -12.94 7.50 2.00
N SER A 13 -13.96 6.92 2.64
CA SER A 13 -13.84 6.02 3.80
C SER A 13 -14.07 4.59 3.32
N PRO A 14 -13.07 3.69 3.33
CA PRO A 14 -13.21 2.36 2.71
C PRO A 14 -14.03 1.33 3.51
N TYR A 15 -14.62 1.70 4.66
CA TYR A 15 -15.18 0.72 5.61
C TYR A 15 -16.43 1.20 6.38
N ASP A 16 -17.29 2.02 5.78
CA ASP A 16 -18.61 2.34 6.32
C ASP A 16 -19.69 2.00 5.31
N LYS A 17 -20.36 0.84 5.53
CA LYS A 17 -21.75 0.43 5.21
C LYS A 17 -21.81 -1.12 5.25
N GLU A 18 -22.72 -1.85 5.91
CA GLU A 18 -23.89 -1.60 6.76
C GLU A 18 -24.14 -2.82 7.68
N GLU A 19 -25.05 -2.68 8.64
CA GLU A 19 -25.74 -3.80 9.29
C GLU A 19 -26.64 -4.56 8.29
N ASN A 20 -26.52 -5.89 8.34
CA ASN A 20 -27.52 -6.92 8.09
C ASN A 20 -28.28 -6.97 6.75
N ASN A 21 -27.86 -7.88 5.85
CA ASN A 21 -28.63 -9.04 5.39
C ASN A 21 -27.98 -9.67 4.15
N ASN A 22 -27.57 -10.94 4.26
CA ASN A 22 -27.18 -11.89 3.21
C ASN A 22 -27.00 -11.33 1.78
N ARG A 23 -25.80 -10.82 1.48
CA ARG A 23 -25.25 -10.71 0.12
C ARG A 23 -23.76 -10.96 0.16
N ASN A 24 -23.29 -11.77 -0.78
CA ASN A 24 -21.90 -12.10 -1.06
C ASN A 24 -20.96 -10.91 -0.84
N PHE A 25 -19.88 -11.12 -0.08
CA PHE A 25 -18.79 -10.15 0.06
C PHE A 25 -18.11 -9.98 -1.31
N GLU A 26 -18.60 -9.06 -2.13
CA GLU A 26 -17.91 -8.64 -3.34
C GLU A 26 -16.57 -7.99 -2.96
N ILE A 27 -15.50 -8.64 -3.40
CA ILE A 27 -14.12 -8.17 -3.38
C ILE A 27 -14.09 -6.76 -4.00
N PRO A 28 -13.50 -5.73 -3.34
CA PRO A 28 -13.49 -4.38 -3.87
C PRO A 28 -12.65 -4.26 -5.16
N PHE A 29 -13.35 -4.23 -6.29
CA PHE A 29 -13.20 -3.43 -7.51
C PHE A 29 -11.86 -3.37 -8.28
N ILE A 30 -10.77 -4.02 -7.85
CA ILE A 30 -9.54 -4.12 -8.68
C ILE A 30 -9.62 -5.32 -9.66
N PHE A 31 -10.69 -6.14 -9.59
CA PHE A 31 -10.85 -7.35 -10.41
C PHE A 31 -12.26 -7.53 -11.01
N GLN A 32 -13.08 -6.47 -11.12
CA GLN A 32 -14.41 -6.59 -11.78
C GLN A 32 -14.31 -6.71 -13.31
N ASP A 33 -13.19 -6.29 -13.91
CA ASP A 33 -13.01 -6.30 -15.37
C ASP A 33 -12.58 -7.66 -15.94
N TYR A 34 -12.34 -8.66 -15.08
CA TYR A 34 -11.93 -10.00 -15.53
C TYR A 34 -13.08 -10.97 -15.80
N ASN A 35 -14.35 -10.54 -15.78
CA ASN A 35 -15.42 -11.48 -16.09
C ASN A 35 -16.68 -10.94 -16.79
N HIS A 36 -16.57 -9.90 -17.62
CA HIS A 36 -17.57 -9.58 -18.66
C HIS A 36 -16.90 -9.15 -19.97
N SER A 37 -16.52 -10.13 -20.81
CA SER A 37 -16.43 -9.89 -22.26
C SER A 37 -17.53 -10.67 -22.95
N SER A 38 -18.72 -10.07 -23.01
CA SER A 38 -19.58 -10.25 -24.16
C SER A 38 -19.33 -9.09 -25.11
N SER A 39 -18.64 -9.41 -26.21
CA SER A 39 -18.55 -8.64 -27.47
C SER A 39 -17.46 -7.56 -27.59
N SER A 40 -16.21 -7.96 -27.90
CA SER A 40 -15.71 -7.92 -29.30
C SER A 40 -14.18 -8.12 -29.41
N LYS A 41 -13.79 -9.28 -29.99
CA LYS A 41 -12.54 -9.59 -30.70
C LYS A 41 -11.19 -9.19 -30.05
N VAL A 42 -10.75 -9.97 -29.07
CA VAL A 42 -9.36 -10.51 -29.05
C VAL A 42 -9.45 -11.97 -28.59
N LYS A 43 -9.24 -12.91 -29.52
CA LYS A 43 -9.18 -14.35 -29.24
C LYS A 43 -7.74 -14.71 -28.88
N ASN A 44 -7.51 -15.05 -27.61
CA ASN A 44 -6.50 -15.99 -27.06
C ASN A 44 -6.08 -15.54 -25.66
N THR A 45 -6.99 -15.62 -24.69
CA THR A 45 -6.63 -15.64 -23.28
C THR A 45 -6.53 -17.10 -22.88
N PHE A 46 -5.30 -17.62 -22.84
CA PHE A 46 -4.98 -18.91 -22.25
C PHE A 46 -5.39 -18.82 -20.77
N GLU A 47 -6.49 -19.47 -20.40
CA GLU A 47 -6.91 -19.69 -19.02
C GLU A 47 -5.84 -20.58 -18.36
N GLU A 48 -4.78 -19.97 -17.83
CA GLU A 48 -3.82 -20.68 -17.00
C GLU A 48 -4.57 -21.19 -15.76
N SER A 49 -4.61 -22.52 -15.58
CA SER A 49 -5.08 -23.11 -14.33
C SER A 49 -4.34 -22.51 -13.15
N PHE A 50 -5.05 -22.31 -12.03
CA PHE A 50 -4.47 -21.81 -10.78
C PHE A 50 -3.22 -22.61 -10.37
N ASP A 51 -3.23 -23.93 -10.58
CA ASP A 51 -2.08 -24.80 -10.28
C ASP A 51 -0.85 -24.44 -11.13
N THR A 52 -1.05 -24.11 -12.41
CA THR A 52 0.02 -23.66 -13.32
C THR A 52 0.58 -22.32 -12.86
N LEU A 53 -0.28 -21.40 -12.43
CA LEU A 53 0.13 -20.11 -11.90
C LEU A 53 0.94 -20.28 -10.61
N ILE A 54 0.48 -21.11 -9.67
CA ILE A 54 1.21 -21.41 -8.43
C ILE A 54 2.56 -22.07 -8.73
N ASN A 55 2.61 -23.04 -9.65
CA ASN A 55 3.86 -23.68 -10.06
C ASN A 55 4.83 -22.66 -10.69
N ARG A 56 4.35 -21.77 -11.57
CA ARG A 56 5.16 -20.71 -12.17
C ARG A 56 5.71 -19.75 -11.12
N LEU A 57 4.88 -19.33 -10.17
CA LEU A 57 5.29 -18.44 -9.08
C LEU A 57 6.30 -19.09 -8.13
N THR A 58 6.27 -20.42 -7.97
CA THR A 58 7.18 -21.15 -7.06
C THR A 58 8.49 -21.56 -7.72
N THR A 59 8.47 -21.94 -9.01
CA THR A 59 9.67 -22.41 -9.74
C THR A 59 10.51 -21.27 -10.33
N ASN A 60 9.86 -20.24 -10.87
CA ASN A 60 10.54 -19.10 -11.47
C ASN A 60 9.74 -17.82 -11.18
N PRO A 61 9.86 -17.26 -9.96
CA PRO A 61 9.07 -16.10 -9.59
C PRO A 61 9.43 -14.91 -10.48
N PRO A 62 8.43 -14.11 -10.91
CA PRO A 62 8.67 -12.93 -11.76
C PRO A 62 9.47 -11.83 -11.05
N TYR A 63 9.62 -11.94 -9.74
CA TYR A 63 10.49 -11.08 -8.94
C TYR A 63 11.20 -11.91 -7.86
N LYS A 64 12.53 -11.83 -7.82
CA LYS A 64 13.34 -12.50 -6.80
C LYS A 64 13.33 -11.71 -5.49
N LEU A 65 12.59 -12.22 -4.50
CA LEU A 65 12.55 -11.64 -3.17
C LEU A 65 13.90 -11.80 -2.44
N THR A 66 14.27 -10.76 -1.71
CA THR A 66 15.39 -10.75 -0.76
C THR A 66 14.92 -11.10 0.65
N LEU A 67 13.71 -10.66 1.02
CA LEU A 67 13.06 -11.03 2.28
C LEU A 67 12.19 -12.26 2.10
N THR A 68 12.03 -13.06 3.17
CA THR A 68 11.02 -14.11 3.18
C THR A 68 9.61 -13.51 3.09
N VAL A 69 8.64 -14.29 2.59
CA VAL A 69 7.23 -13.85 2.51
C VAL A 69 6.74 -13.42 3.89
N ASP A 70 7.03 -14.18 4.94
CA ASP A 70 6.62 -13.83 6.30
C ASP A 70 7.21 -12.52 6.80
N GLU A 71 8.51 -12.29 6.57
CA GLU A 71 9.14 -11.02 6.92
C GLU A 71 8.53 -9.86 6.16
N LEU A 72 8.18 -10.05 4.88
CA LEU A 72 7.60 -9.03 4.04
C LEU A 72 6.19 -8.66 4.51
N LEU A 73 5.34 -9.65 4.78
CA LEU A 73 3.97 -9.49 5.25
C LEU A 73 3.88 -9.03 6.71
N ALA A 74 4.96 -9.17 7.49
CA ALA A 74 4.98 -8.72 8.88
C ALA A 74 4.69 -7.20 8.99
N PRO A 75 3.89 -6.77 9.99
CA PRO A 75 3.58 -5.37 10.22
C PRO A 75 4.83 -4.49 10.27
N SER A 76 4.73 -3.24 9.78
CA SER A 76 5.90 -2.35 9.70
C SER A 76 6.42 -2.03 11.10
N LYS A 77 7.63 -2.49 11.40
CA LYS A 77 8.36 -2.16 12.63
C LYS A 77 8.61 -0.65 12.63
N LYS A 78 7.85 0.12 13.42
CA LYS A 78 8.20 1.51 13.70
C LYS A 78 9.50 1.50 14.50
N ASN A 79 10.37 2.48 14.25
CA ASN A 79 11.46 2.77 15.18
C ASN A 79 10.84 3.00 16.56
N LEU A 80 11.20 2.15 17.53
CA LEU A 80 10.72 2.17 18.92
C LEU A 80 10.88 3.55 19.60
N GLY A 81 11.66 4.47 19.02
CA GLY A 81 11.86 5.84 19.49
C GLY A 81 10.80 6.87 19.07
N SER A 82 9.79 6.53 18.26
CA SER A 82 8.72 7.49 17.93
C SER A 82 7.73 7.60 19.10
N ARG A 83 8.09 8.41 20.11
CA ARG A 83 7.31 8.73 21.33
C ARG A 83 5.89 9.27 21.07
N SER A 84 5.51 9.50 19.80
CA SER A 84 4.28 10.17 19.39
C SER A 84 3.09 9.23 19.12
N ARG A 85 3.30 7.90 19.02
CA ARG A 85 2.20 6.94 18.83
C ARG A 85 2.10 5.99 20.02
N PRO A 86 0.92 5.87 20.66
CA PRO A 86 0.68 4.81 21.64
C PRO A 86 1.03 3.46 21.03
N LYS A 87 1.73 2.61 21.79
CA LYS A 87 2.05 1.23 21.38
C LYS A 87 0.79 0.42 21.02
N SER A 88 -0.38 0.84 21.49
CA SER A 88 -1.67 0.18 21.29
C SER A 88 -2.33 0.40 19.92
N ILE A 89 -1.89 1.35 19.09
CA ILE A 89 -2.55 1.59 17.79
C ILE A 89 -1.93 0.70 16.70
N PRO A 90 -2.70 -0.27 16.14
CA PRO A 90 -2.20 -1.14 15.07
C PRO A 90 -1.69 -0.32 13.88
N PRO A 91 -0.61 -0.76 13.20
CA PRO A 91 -0.21 -0.17 11.94
C PRO A 91 -1.24 -0.47 10.85
N ARG A 92 -1.23 0.36 9.80
CA ARG A 92 -1.99 0.07 8.59
C ARG A 92 -1.41 -1.18 7.91
N PRO A 93 -2.23 -1.97 7.19
CA PRO A 93 -1.68 -2.96 6.27
C PRO A 93 -0.77 -2.26 5.26
N GLN A 94 0.30 -2.94 4.86
CA GLN A 94 1.26 -2.40 3.89
C GLN A 94 0.64 -2.52 2.51
N ASN A 95 0.66 -1.45 1.72
CA ASN A 95 0.22 -1.52 0.32
C ASN A 95 1.29 -2.17 -0.56
N VAL A 96 0.90 -2.50 -1.81
CA VAL A 96 1.74 -3.12 -2.84
C VAL A 96 3.12 -2.44 -2.97
N PHE A 97 3.16 -1.12 -3.14
CA PHE A 97 4.42 -0.38 -3.30
C PHE A 97 5.30 -0.40 -2.03
N ILE A 98 4.68 -0.40 -0.84
CA ILE A 98 5.40 -0.49 0.43
C ILE A 98 6.04 -1.87 0.58
N LEU A 99 5.37 -2.96 0.18
CA LEU A 99 5.95 -4.29 0.14
C LEU A 99 7.16 -4.33 -0.79
N PHE A 100 7.01 -3.88 -2.04
CA PHE A 100 8.13 -3.78 -2.99
C PHE A 100 9.30 -2.95 -2.44
N LYS A 101 9.03 -1.75 -1.92
CA LYS A 101 10.08 -0.88 -1.40
C LYS A 101 10.81 -1.51 -0.21
N LYS A 102 10.09 -2.24 0.65
CA LYS A 102 10.66 -2.93 1.81
C LYS A 102 11.66 -4.00 1.38
N ASP A 103 11.30 -4.81 0.38
CA ASP A 103 12.21 -5.80 -0.21
C ASP A 103 13.41 -5.15 -0.92
N LEU A 104 13.17 -4.15 -1.77
CA LEU A 104 14.23 -3.40 -2.44
C LEU A 104 15.20 -2.77 -1.44
N THR A 105 14.70 -2.26 -0.31
CA THR A 105 15.54 -1.70 0.75
C THR A 105 16.46 -2.77 1.35
N ALA A 106 15.94 -3.98 1.60
CA ALA A 106 16.74 -5.10 2.09
C ALA A 106 17.82 -5.46 1.07
N ARG A 107 17.45 -5.58 -0.22
CA ARG A 107 18.37 -5.86 -1.32
C ARG A 107 19.50 -4.85 -1.42
N LEU A 108 19.18 -3.55 -1.41
CA LEU A 108 20.19 -2.49 -1.48
C LEU A 108 21.14 -2.56 -0.28
N LYS A 109 20.66 -2.90 0.91
CA LYS A 109 21.47 -2.95 2.13
C LYS A 109 22.37 -4.19 2.24
N LEU A 110 22.23 -5.19 1.37
CA LEU A 110 23.18 -6.29 1.28
C LEU A 110 24.55 -5.82 0.79
N GLU A 111 24.57 -4.82 -0.10
CA GLU A 111 25.79 -4.24 -0.62
C GLU A 111 26.41 -3.27 0.41
N PRO A 112 27.66 -3.49 0.86
CA PRO A 112 28.32 -2.63 1.84
C PRO A 112 28.36 -1.15 1.43
N SER A 113 28.52 -0.88 0.12
CA SER A 113 28.53 0.47 -0.47
C SER A 113 27.22 1.23 -0.31
N ASN A 114 26.11 0.51 -0.11
CA ASN A 114 24.76 1.05 -0.03
C ASN A 114 24.20 1.06 1.40
N LYS A 115 24.98 0.62 2.39
CA LYS A 115 24.54 0.47 3.79
C LYS A 115 24.02 1.77 4.39
N ASP A 116 24.64 2.89 4.02
CA ASP A 116 24.34 4.24 4.52
C ASP A 116 23.39 5.03 3.59
N LEU A 117 22.78 4.39 2.59
CA LEU A 117 21.80 5.05 1.74
C LEU A 117 20.62 5.60 2.57
N SER A 118 20.37 6.89 2.40
CA SER A 118 19.26 7.56 3.08
C SER A 118 17.90 7.00 2.65
N ILE A 119 16.94 6.99 3.55
CA ILE A 119 15.55 6.56 3.29
C ILE A 119 14.93 7.38 2.14
N SER A 120 15.30 8.66 2.02
CA SER A 120 14.86 9.54 0.93
C SER A 120 15.38 9.02 -0.42
N ARG A 121 16.69 8.73 -0.50
CA ARG A 121 17.30 8.21 -1.73
C ARG A 121 16.71 6.86 -2.13
N ILE A 122 16.52 5.96 -1.17
CA ILE A 122 15.90 4.65 -1.41
C ILE A 122 14.46 4.82 -1.91
N SER A 123 13.69 5.75 -1.35
CA SER A 123 12.32 5.99 -1.80
C SER A 123 12.25 6.55 -3.23
N SER A 124 13.19 7.42 -3.61
CA SER A 124 13.32 7.93 -4.98
C SER A 124 13.68 6.81 -5.96
N LEU A 125 14.66 5.96 -5.62
CA LEU A 125 15.02 4.79 -6.42
C LEU A 125 13.86 3.81 -6.56
N ALA A 126 13.14 3.53 -5.47
CA ALA A 126 11.99 2.65 -5.48
C ALA A 126 10.90 3.14 -6.45
N LYS A 127 10.62 4.45 -6.47
CA LYS A 127 9.66 5.03 -7.41
C LYS A 127 10.07 4.77 -8.87
N VAL A 128 11.35 4.97 -9.20
CA VAL A 128 11.88 4.76 -10.56
C VAL A 128 11.81 3.29 -10.94
N ILE A 129 12.25 2.39 -10.07
CA ILE A 129 12.25 0.94 -10.36
C ILE A 129 10.82 0.42 -10.47
N TRP A 130 9.91 0.84 -9.60
CA TRP A 130 8.50 0.45 -9.66
C TRP A 130 7.83 0.84 -10.98
N ALA A 131 8.14 2.03 -11.51
CA ALA A 131 7.63 2.51 -12.79
C ALA A 131 8.13 1.67 -13.99
N ASN A 132 9.31 1.05 -13.87
CA ASN A 132 9.91 0.22 -14.91
C ASN A 132 9.75 -1.29 -14.66
N LEU A 133 9.04 -1.68 -13.60
CA LEU A 133 8.81 -3.08 -13.25
C LEU A 133 7.87 -3.75 -14.28
N SER A 134 8.13 -5.01 -14.63
CA SER A 134 7.26 -5.77 -15.53
C SER A 134 5.87 -5.97 -14.92
N ASN A 135 4.89 -6.26 -15.77
CA ASN A 135 3.51 -6.47 -15.32
C ASN A 135 3.39 -7.69 -14.41
N GLU A 136 4.11 -8.77 -14.72
CA GLU A 136 4.12 -10.01 -13.93
C GLU A 136 4.71 -9.77 -12.54
N ALA A 137 5.77 -8.97 -12.45
CA ALA A 137 6.38 -8.61 -11.17
C ALA A 137 5.48 -7.68 -10.36
N ARG A 138 4.71 -6.77 -10.98
CA ARG A 138 3.70 -5.96 -10.29
C ARG A 138 2.57 -6.84 -9.74
N GLN A 139 2.03 -7.73 -10.56
CA GLN A 139 0.99 -8.69 -10.16
C GLN A 139 1.47 -9.57 -8.99
N PHE A 140 2.73 -9.98 -8.99
CA PHE A 140 3.31 -10.70 -7.87
C PHE A 140 3.24 -9.92 -6.55
N PHE A 141 3.54 -8.62 -6.55
CA PHE A 141 3.36 -7.79 -5.35
C PHE A 141 1.90 -7.53 -5.00
N GLU A 142 0.98 -7.56 -5.96
CA GLU A 142 -0.47 -7.48 -5.72
C GLU A 142 -0.97 -8.73 -4.99
N ILE A 143 -0.53 -9.92 -5.39
CA ILE A 143 -0.80 -11.18 -4.68
C ILE A 143 -0.28 -11.11 -3.24
N LEU A 144 0.96 -10.64 -3.06
CA LEU A 144 1.53 -10.43 -1.72
C LEU A 144 0.74 -9.42 -0.89
N TYR A 145 0.17 -8.39 -1.53
CA TYR A 145 -0.69 -7.43 -0.85
C TYR A 145 -2.01 -8.04 -0.37
N LEU A 146 -2.63 -8.93 -1.16
CA LEU A 146 -3.82 -9.67 -0.72
C LEU A 146 -3.51 -10.52 0.51
N ALA A 147 -2.40 -11.27 0.49
CA ALA A 147 -1.93 -12.02 1.65
C ALA A 147 -1.62 -11.11 2.85
N CYS A 148 -1.12 -9.88 2.62
CA CYS A 148 -0.88 -8.90 3.67
C CYS A 148 -2.19 -8.43 4.32
N ILE A 149 -3.24 -8.17 3.53
CA ILE A 149 -4.57 -7.79 4.04
C ILE A 149 -5.14 -8.92 4.88
N GLU A 150 -5.09 -10.16 4.40
CA GLU A 150 -5.60 -11.33 5.11
C GLU A 150 -4.89 -11.53 6.44
N LYS A 151 -3.54 -11.52 6.44
CA LYS A 151 -2.74 -11.61 7.66
C LYS A 151 -3.03 -10.47 8.62
N HIS A 152 -3.22 -9.25 8.11
CA HIS A 152 -3.56 -8.07 8.92
C HIS A 152 -4.93 -8.21 9.59
N LYS A 153 -5.95 -8.71 8.86
CA LYS A 153 -7.29 -8.98 9.42
C LYS A 153 -7.22 -9.99 10.56
N SER A 154 -6.45 -11.06 10.41
CA SER A 154 -6.27 -12.07 11.47
C SER A 154 -5.50 -11.52 12.68
N LEU A 155 -4.50 -10.68 12.47
CA LEU A 155 -3.70 -10.08 13.55
C LEU A 155 -4.43 -8.96 14.30
N TYR A 156 -5.31 -8.23 13.63
CA TYR A 156 -6.01 -7.06 14.16
C TYR A 156 -7.50 -7.13 13.84
N PRO A 157 -8.24 -8.07 14.47
CA PRO A 157 -9.68 -8.18 14.27
C PRO A 157 -10.36 -6.86 14.67
N GLY A 158 -11.31 -6.41 13.84
CA GLY A 158 -12.01 -5.14 14.07
C GLY A 158 -11.19 -3.88 13.80
N TYR A 159 -10.01 -3.98 13.16
CA TYR A 159 -9.25 -2.79 12.77
C TYR A 159 -10.06 -1.86 11.87
N ARG A 160 -10.09 -0.56 12.22
CA ARG A 160 -10.66 0.52 11.40
C ARG A 160 -9.66 1.65 11.25
N TYR A 161 -9.51 2.16 10.03
CA TYR A 161 -8.60 3.26 9.77
C TYR A 161 -9.22 4.60 10.18
N THR A 162 -8.65 5.22 11.22
CA THR A 162 -9.07 6.55 11.70
C THR A 162 -7.94 7.57 11.49
N PRO A 163 -8.00 8.42 10.45
CA PRO A 163 -7.00 9.47 10.24
C PRO A 163 -7.05 10.49 11.39
N LYS A 164 -5.89 10.84 11.95
CA LYS A 164 -5.79 11.95 12.90
C LYS A 164 -6.06 13.26 12.16
N LYS A 165 -7.00 14.07 12.68
CA LYS A 165 -7.21 15.45 12.19
C LYS A 165 -5.95 16.26 12.50
N LYS A 166 -5.46 17.04 11.52
CA LYS A 166 -4.38 18.00 11.76
C LYS A 166 -4.93 19.14 12.63
N PRO A 167 -4.19 19.64 13.63
CA PRO A 167 -4.57 20.87 14.31
C PRO A 167 -4.60 22.01 13.27
N GLN A 168 -5.64 22.84 13.31
CA GLN A 168 -5.69 24.04 12.48
C GLN A 168 -4.64 25.02 13.02
N PRO A 169 -3.89 25.73 12.15
CA PRO A 169 -3.04 26.81 12.62
C PRO A 169 -3.93 27.89 13.23
N GLU A 170 -3.74 28.20 14.52
CA GLU A 170 -4.42 29.32 15.15
C GLU A 170 -3.94 30.62 14.50
N GLU A 171 -4.88 31.34 13.89
CA GLU A 171 -4.64 32.63 13.26
C GLU A 171 -4.39 33.66 14.37
N ASN A 172 -3.12 33.97 14.65
CA ASN A 172 -2.71 34.93 15.66
C ASN A 172 -3.34 36.32 15.38
N LYS A 173 -4.41 36.65 16.10
CA LYS A 173 -4.94 38.03 16.25
C LYS A 173 -3.97 38.86 17.10
N SER A 174 -2.82 39.22 16.54
CA SER A 174 -1.86 40.14 17.16
C SER A 174 -1.36 41.17 16.13
N ARG A 175 -2.27 42.00 15.60
CA ARG A 175 -1.89 43.22 14.86
C ARG A 175 -2.95 44.32 14.84
N SER A 176 -3.64 44.53 15.96
CA SER A 176 -4.48 45.73 16.15
C SER A 176 -4.42 46.18 17.61
N LYS A 177 -3.32 46.83 17.97
CA LYS A 177 -3.18 47.80 19.07
C LYS A 177 -1.86 48.53 18.81
N ASN A 178 -1.89 49.86 18.88
CA ASN A 178 -0.84 50.84 18.57
C ASN A 178 -0.89 51.46 17.16
N LEU A 179 -1.97 52.19 16.88
CA LEU A 179 -1.83 53.59 16.45
C LEU A 179 -2.69 54.43 17.39
N SER A 180 -2.03 55.15 18.29
CA SER A 180 -2.50 56.33 19.01
C SER A 180 -1.46 57.40 18.81
#